data_AF-A0A2W5FKJ3-F1
#
_entry.id   AF-A0A2W5FKJ3-F1
#
_cell.length_a   1.000
_cell.length_b   1.000
_cell.length_c   1.000
_cell.angle_alpha   90.00
_cell.angle_beta   90.00
_cell.angle_gamma   90.00
#
_symmetry.space_group_name_H-M   'P 1'
#
loop_
_entity.id
_entity.type
_entity.pdbx_description
1 polymer ?
#
loop_
_entity_poly.entity_id
_entity_poly.type
_entity_poly.pdbx_seq_one_letter_code
_entity_poly.pdbx_strand_id
1 'polypeptide(L)'
;MHRAYLTIDDSPSNHTDQLTDFLVERGVPAIYFVRGAFMEEQKNFDKIVRSIGRGIVIGNHSYAHDRTSVAGFGSQSEQILQTQNLIERAYREAGEALPNRYMRFPHMDRGMGGWIIDLDTVPSEHRAYVENLFWDGLRVESTERPSAELFDLRNKMQEWLKSEGFQKLPTPDVTHPWFTDSEMAGAIDAMYTFSTSDWMLTPRHKGNWHYKTLGDLKKKIDTDIWLQKENSAHIILAHDDREDSLEITTSLIDYFLEEDFEFLPIA
;
A
#
# COMPACT_ATOMS: atom_id res chain seq x y z
N MET A 1 5.03 21.56 -8.59
CA MET A 1 4.14 20.94 -7.59
C MET A 1 4.22 19.43 -7.75
N HIS A 2 4.56 18.74 -6.67
CA HIS A 2 4.61 17.28 -6.65
C HIS A 2 3.20 16.72 -6.49
N ARG A 3 2.95 15.50 -6.98
CA ARG A 3 1.63 14.89 -6.94
C ARG A 3 1.72 13.49 -6.37
N ALA A 4 0.77 13.12 -5.52
CA ALA A 4 0.80 11.86 -4.79
C ALA A 4 -0.59 11.26 -4.59
N TYR A 5 -0.69 9.95 -4.55
CA TYR A 5 -1.84 9.19 -4.08
C TYR A 5 -1.45 8.58 -2.74
N LEU A 6 -2.18 8.88 -1.67
CA LEU A 6 -1.90 8.32 -0.34
C LEU A 6 -2.57 6.97 -0.19
N THR A 7 -1.79 5.98 0.22
CA THR A 7 -2.25 4.62 0.52
C THR A 7 -1.79 4.23 1.93
N ILE A 8 -2.73 3.76 2.75
CA ILE A 8 -2.48 3.32 4.13
C ILE A 8 -2.71 1.82 4.21
N ASP A 9 -1.69 1.05 4.59
CA ASP A 9 -1.81 -0.39 4.81
C ASP A 9 -2.07 -0.70 6.29
N ASP A 10 -2.52 -1.92 6.55
CA ASP A 10 -2.72 -2.53 7.87
C ASP A 10 -3.88 -1.99 8.75
N SER A 11 -4.69 -1.08 8.22
CA SER A 11 -5.95 -0.66 8.88
C SER A 11 -6.96 -1.81 9.01
N PRO A 12 -8.03 -1.69 9.83
CA PRO A 12 -8.20 -0.72 10.91
C PRO A 12 -7.27 -1.02 12.10
N SER A 13 -6.97 0.03 12.85
CA SER A 13 -6.16 0.02 14.05
C SER A 13 -6.84 0.80 15.19
N ASN A 14 -6.14 0.98 16.31
CA ASN A 14 -6.59 1.89 17.36
C ASN A 14 -6.62 3.37 16.91
N HIS A 15 -5.85 3.73 15.90
CA HIS A 15 -5.65 5.12 15.43
C HIS A 15 -6.48 5.50 14.21
N THR A 16 -7.14 4.56 13.55
CA THR A 16 -7.87 4.80 12.29
C THR A 16 -8.82 5.99 12.34
N ASP A 17 -9.59 6.17 13.42
CA ASP A 17 -10.49 7.33 13.53
C ASP A 17 -9.74 8.67 13.57
N GLN A 18 -8.62 8.72 14.31
CA GLN A 18 -7.79 9.91 14.45
C GLN A 18 -7.08 10.23 13.13
N LEU A 19 -6.58 9.21 12.43
CA LEU A 19 -5.98 9.38 11.11
C LEU A 19 -7.03 9.86 10.10
N THR A 20 -8.23 9.28 10.09
CA THR A 20 -9.33 9.72 9.21
C THR A 20 -9.70 11.17 9.47
N ASP A 21 -9.81 11.61 10.73
CA ASP A 21 -10.08 13.01 11.03
C ASP A 21 -8.95 13.93 10.56
N PHE A 22 -7.69 13.56 10.83
CA PHE A 22 -6.52 14.30 10.39
C PHE A 22 -6.48 14.49 8.87
N LEU A 23 -6.73 13.42 8.10
CA LEU A 23 -6.71 13.45 6.63
C LEU A 23 -7.83 14.34 6.09
N VAL A 24 -9.05 14.20 6.62
CA VAL A 24 -10.21 15.00 6.19
C VAL A 24 -10.01 16.48 6.51
N GLU A 25 -9.49 16.81 7.69
CA GLU A 25 -9.21 18.20 8.09
C GLU A 25 -8.17 18.87 7.18
N ARG A 26 -7.24 18.10 6.63
CA ARG A 26 -6.22 18.57 5.67
C ARG A 26 -6.64 18.47 4.21
N GLY A 27 -7.82 17.93 3.94
CA GLY A 27 -8.28 17.68 2.58
C GLY A 27 -7.40 16.69 1.81
N VAL A 28 -6.79 15.72 2.50
CA VAL A 28 -5.92 14.69 1.89
C VAL A 28 -6.76 13.45 1.55
N PRO A 29 -7.00 13.16 0.26
CA PRO A 29 -7.66 11.92 -0.14
C PRO A 29 -6.74 10.72 0.10
N ALA A 30 -7.33 9.60 0.51
CA ALA A 30 -6.58 8.36 0.75
C ALA A 30 -7.42 7.11 0.49
N ILE A 31 -6.71 6.00 0.29
CA ILE A 31 -7.26 4.64 0.35
C ILE A 31 -6.63 3.86 1.51
N TYR A 32 -7.45 3.17 2.29
CA TYR A 32 -7.00 2.24 3.33
C TYR A 32 -7.09 0.81 2.81
N PHE A 33 -5.99 0.07 2.82
CA PHE A 33 -5.96 -1.36 2.57
C PHE A 33 -6.16 -2.10 3.90
N VAL A 34 -7.35 -2.67 4.08
CA VAL A 34 -7.77 -3.21 5.39
C VAL A 34 -7.54 -4.70 5.54
N ARG A 35 -7.19 -5.12 6.76
CA ARG A 35 -7.05 -6.51 7.17
C ARG A 35 -8.39 -7.06 7.66
N GLY A 36 -8.87 -8.11 7.00
CA GLY A 36 -10.16 -8.72 7.33
C GLY A 36 -10.27 -9.18 8.79
N ALA A 37 -9.21 -9.80 9.33
CA ALA A 37 -9.21 -10.29 10.71
C ALA A 37 -9.42 -9.17 11.75
N PHE A 38 -8.98 -7.95 11.48
CA PHE A 38 -9.18 -6.82 12.39
C PHE A 38 -10.60 -6.26 12.31
N MET A 39 -11.28 -6.42 11.17
CA MET A 39 -12.67 -6.01 10.98
C MET A 39 -13.70 -6.95 11.64
N GLU A 40 -13.29 -8.12 12.14
CA GLU A 40 -14.17 -9.00 12.92
C GLU A 40 -14.55 -8.39 14.28
N GLU A 41 -13.69 -7.55 14.84
CA GLU A 41 -14.01 -6.78 16.04
C GLU A 41 -14.95 -5.63 15.68
N GLN A 42 -16.17 -5.61 16.25
CA GLN A 42 -17.18 -4.58 15.93
C GLN A 42 -16.63 -3.15 16.05
N LYS A 43 -15.87 -2.84 17.11
CA LYS A 43 -15.26 -1.51 17.29
C LYS A 43 -14.33 -1.09 16.15
N ASN A 44 -13.71 -2.04 15.45
CA ASN A 44 -12.80 -1.77 14.33
C ASN A 44 -13.58 -1.73 13.02
N PHE A 45 -14.60 -2.58 12.88
CA PHE A 45 -15.57 -2.52 11.79
C PHE A 45 -16.24 -1.13 11.73
N ASP A 46 -16.70 -0.61 12.86
CA ASP A 46 -17.35 0.69 12.97
C ASP A 46 -16.43 1.85 12.52
N LYS A 47 -15.12 1.73 12.75
CA LYS A 47 -14.12 2.71 12.26
C LYS A 47 -14.02 2.71 10.74
N ILE A 48 -14.11 1.53 10.11
CA ILE A 48 -14.13 1.42 8.65
C ILE A 48 -15.41 2.01 8.08
N VAL A 49 -16.58 1.70 8.66
CA VAL A 49 -17.87 2.30 8.29
C VAL A 49 -17.80 3.83 8.39
N ARG A 50 -17.26 4.35 9.49
CA ARG A 50 -17.07 5.79 9.70
C ARG A 50 -16.11 6.39 8.68
N SER A 51 -14.99 5.73 8.38
CA SER A 51 -14.00 6.22 7.41
C SER A 51 -14.59 6.31 5.99
N ILE A 52 -15.40 5.32 5.60
CA ILE A 52 -16.17 5.35 4.34
C ILE A 52 -17.09 6.57 4.30
N GLY A 53 -17.90 6.79 5.34
CA GLY A 53 -18.80 7.96 5.42
C GLY A 53 -18.08 9.32 5.49
N ARG A 54 -16.75 9.31 5.66
CA ARG A 54 -15.89 10.50 5.62
C ARG A 54 -15.11 10.62 4.30
N GLY A 55 -15.38 9.77 3.32
CA GLY A 55 -14.81 9.82 1.98
C GLY A 55 -13.51 9.04 1.80
N ILE A 56 -13.10 8.23 2.78
CA ILE A 56 -11.94 7.34 2.63
C ILE A 56 -12.33 6.12 1.80
N VAL A 57 -11.54 5.81 0.76
CA VAL A 57 -11.73 4.59 -0.04
C VAL A 57 -11.16 3.39 0.72
N ILE A 58 -11.82 2.23 0.66
CA ILE A 58 -11.37 1.02 1.34
C ILE A 58 -11.02 -0.07 0.31
N GLY A 59 -9.76 -0.47 0.32
CA GLY A 59 -9.20 -1.60 -0.42
C GLY A 59 -8.92 -2.80 0.48
N ASN A 60 -8.63 -3.94 -0.13
CA ASN A 60 -8.41 -5.22 0.53
C ASN A 60 -6.92 -5.47 0.81
N HIS A 61 -6.58 -5.92 2.02
CA HIS A 61 -5.21 -6.30 2.40
C HIS A 61 -5.10 -7.74 2.90
N SER A 62 -5.95 -8.64 2.37
CA SER A 62 -6.11 -10.00 2.87
C SER A 62 -6.62 -10.08 4.31
N TYR A 63 -6.94 -11.29 4.76
CA TYR A 63 -7.59 -11.51 6.04
C TYR A 63 -6.58 -11.55 7.19
N ALA A 64 -5.65 -12.50 7.15
CA ALA A 64 -4.69 -12.75 8.23
C ALA A 64 -3.36 -12.00 8.05
N HIS A 65 -3.18 -11.30 6.93
CA HIS A 65 -1.92 -10.67 6.53
C HIS A 65 -0.79 -11.70 6.26
N ASP A 66 -1.16 -12.85 5.68
CA ASP A 66 -0.20 -13.89 5.31
C ASP A 66 0.53 -13.54 4.00
N ARG A 67 1.79 -14.00 3.94
CA ARG A 67 2.61 -13.98 2.72
C ARG A 67 2.04 -14.96 1.67
N THR A 68 1.68 -14.46 0.49
CA THR A 68 1.09 -15.30 -0.57
C THR A 68 2.00 -16.45 -1.00
N SER A 69 3.32 -16.25 -1.03
CA SER A 69 4.26 -17.32 -1.41
C SER A 69 4.30 -18.48 -0.41
N VAL A 70 3.81 -18.25 0.81
CA VAL A 70 3.72 -19.25 1.88
C VAL A 70 2.31 -19.83 1.94
N ALA A 71 1.28 -18.98 1.91
CA ALA A 71 -0.12 -19.39 1.99
C ALA A 71 -0.58 -20.16 0.73
N GLY A 72 -0.01 -19.83 -0.43
CA GLY A 72 -0.40 -20.38 -1.71
C GLY A 72 -1.76 -19.89 -2.21
N PHE A 73 -2.12 -20.30 -3.42
CA PHE A 73 -3.30 -19.79 -4.14
C PHE A 73 -4.61 -20.01 -3.34
N GLY A 74 -4.84 -21.24 -2.86
CA GLY A 74 -6.11 -21.61 -2.22
C GLY A 74 -6.39 -20.77 -0.97
N SER A 75 -5.44 -20.76 -0.02
CA SER A 75 -5.60 -19.98 1.21
C SER A 75 -5.66 -18.48 0.94
N GLN A 76 -4.79 -17.94 0.08
CA GLN A 76 -4.76 -16.51 -0.16
C GLN A 76 -6.05 -16.01 -0.85
N SER A 77 -6.55 -16.74 -1.85
CA SER A 77 -7.81 -16.38 -2.52
C SER A 77 -9.01 -16.38 -1.55
N GLU A 78 -9.08 -17.36 -0.64
CA GLU A 78 -10.12 -17.41 0.40
C GLU A 78 -10.03 -16.21 1.35
N GLN A 79 -8.83 -15.87 1.83
CA GLN A 79 -8.61 -14.72 2.70
C GLN A 79 -9.02 -13.40 2.04
N ILE A 80 -8.71 -13.24 0.75
CA ILE A 80 -9.10 -12.06 -0.02
C ILE A 80 -10.64 -11.98 -0.13
N LEU A 81 -11.32 -13.08 -0.45
CA LEU A 81 -12.79 -13.10 -0.55
C LEU A 81 -13.47 -12.83 0.80
N GLN A 82 -12.96 -13.40 1.90
CA GLN A 82 -13.47 -13.14 3.25
C GLN A 82 -13.37 -11.65 3.60
N THR A 83 -12.20 -11.05 3.34
CA THR A 83 -11.99 -9.61 3.57
C THR A 83 -12.89 -8.76 2.66
N GLN A 84 -13.07 -9.18 1.41
CA GLN A 84 -13.93 -8.45 0.46
C GLN A 84 -15.40 -8.43 0.92
N ASN A 85 -15.90 -9.54 1.47
CA ASN A 85 -17.25 -9.59 2.02
C ASN A 85 -17.44 -8.62 3.21
N LEU A 86 -16.42 -8.45 4.06
CA LEU A 86 -16.43 -7.49 5.17
C LEU A 86 -16.42 -6.05 4.66
N ILE A 87 -15.61 -5.75 3.65
CA ILE A 87 -15.57 -4.41 3.01
C ILE A 87 -16.93 -4.08 2.39
N GLU A 88 -17.54 -5.01 1.65
CA GLU A 88 -18.86 -4.79 1.03
C GLU A 88 -19.97 -4.59 2.07
N ARG A 89 -19.88 -5.28 3.22
CA ARG A 89 -20.77 -5.05 4.37
C ARG A 89 -20.58 -3.64 4.92
N ALA A 90 -19.34 -3.18 5.09
CA ALA A 90 -19.03 -1.86 5.64
C ALA A 90 -19.57 -0.73 4.76
N TYR A 91 -19.41 -0.81 3.44
CA TYR A 91 -20.00 0.16 2.51
C TYR A 91 -21.53 0.20 2.58
N ARG A 92 -22.17 -0.97 2.67
CA ARG A 92 -23.63 -1.07 2.80
C ARG A 92 -24.11 -0.42 4.09
N GLU A 93 -23.40 -0.62 5.20
CA GLU A 93 -23.73 -0.03 6.50
C GLU A 93 -23.47 1.47 6.55
N ALA A 94 -22.42 1.94 5.86
CA ALA A 94 -22.16 3.37 5.67
C ALA A 94 -23.20 4.05 4.78
N GLY A 95 -23.97 3.28 3.99
CA GLY A 95 -24.93 3.81 3.03
C GLY A 95 -24.30 4.38 1.76
N GLU A 96 -23.05 4.00 1.47
CA GLU A 96 -22.27 4.51 0.34
C GLU A 96 -22.22 3.51 -0.83
N ALA A 97 -21.99 4.01 -2.04
CA ALA A 97 -21.83 3.17 -3.22
C ALA A 97 -20.56 2.32 -3.12
N LEU A 98 -20.64 1.06 -3.59
CA LEU A 98 -19.46 0.19 -3.66
C LEU A 98 -18.50 0.72 -4.74
N PRO A 99 -17.22 0.99 -4.40
CA PRO A 99 -16.21 1.31 -5.39
C PRO A 99 -15.81 0.05 -6.17
N ASN A 100 -14.91 0.21 -7.14
CA ASN A 100 -14.20 -0.94 -7.69
C ASN A 100 -13.43 -1.67 -6.59
N ARG A 101 -13.20 -2.97 -6.78
CA ARG A 101 -12.42 -3.77 -5.83
C ARG A 101 -10.93 -3.51 -6.04
N TYR A 102 -10.25 -3.01 -5.00
CA TYR A 102 -8.81 -2.80 -4.99
C TYR A 102 -8.15 -3.75 -3.98
N MET A 103 -6.97 -4.26 -4.30
CA MET A 103 -6.24 -5.21 -3.46
C MET A 103 -4.77 -4.80 -3.39
N ARG A 104 -4.15 -4.88 -2.21
CA ARG A 104 -2.69 -4.87 -2.05
C ARG A 104 -2.28 -6.10 -1.28
N PHE A 105 -1.30 -6.85 -1.77
CA PHE A 105 -0.81 -8.03 -1.06
C PHE A 105 -0.04 -7.66 0.22
N PRO A 106 -0.28 -8.37 1.35
CA PRO A 106 0.58 -8.29 2.53
C PRO A 106 2.05 -8.41 2.16
N HIS A 107 2.88 -7.53 2.72
CA HIS A 107 4.32 -7.45 2.43
C HIS A 107 4.68 -7.26 0.95
N MET A 108 3.71 -6.87 0.10
CA MET A 108 3.79 -6.92 -1.36
C MET A 108 4.10 -8.32 -1.93
N ASP A 109 4.03 -9.37 -1.13
CA ASP A 109 4.25 -10.73 -1.59
C ASP A 109 3.01 -11.20 -2.35
N ARG A 110 3.10 -11.03 -3.67
CA ARG A 110 2.08 -11.40 -4.65
C ARG A 110 2.25 -12.82 -5.20
N GLY A 111 3.03 -13.67 -4.50
CA GLY A 111 3.28 -15.07 -4.87
C GLY A 111 4.74 -15.38 -5.20
N MET A 112 5.63 -14.39 -5.11
CA MET A 112 7.07 -14.52 -5.42
C MET A 112 7.97 -14.23 -4.20
N GLY A 113 7.41 -14.18 -3.00
CA GLY A 113 8.15 -13.98 -1.77
C GLY A 113 8.76 -12.58 -1.72
N GLY A 114 10.08 -12.51 -1.52
CA GLY A 114 10.82 -11.24 -1.47
C GLY A 114 11.00 -10.54 -2.82
N TRP A 115 10.77 -11.25 -3.93
CA TRP A 115 10.81 -10.68 -5.27
C TRP A 115 9.43 -10.12 -5.62
N ILE A 116 9.26 -8.83 -5.41
CA ILE A 116 7.95 -8.18 -5.59
C ILE A 116 7.55 -8.14 -7.07
N ILE A 117 8.51 -8.00 -7.98
CA ILE A 117 8.31 -7.96 -9.43
C ILE A 117 9.39 -8.76 -10.16
N ASP A 118 9.13 -9.09 -11.41
CA ASP A 118 10.17 -9.50 -12.36
C ASP A 118 11.01 -8.28 -12.79
N LEU A 119 12.18 -8.11 -12.17
CA LEU A 119 13.12 -7.04 -12.48
C LEU A 119 13.63 -7.07 -13.94
N ASP A 120 13.53 -8.21 -14.63
CA ASP A 120 13.92 -8.30 -16.04
C ASP A 120 12.97 -7.45 -16.93
N THR A 121 11.75 -7.16 -16.47
CA THR A 121 10.78 -6.29 -17.16
C THR A 121 11.08 -4.80 -16.99
N VAL A 122 11.92 -4.42 -16.01
CA VAL A 122 12.28 -3.01 -15.78
C VAL A 122 13.40 -2.60 -16.75
N PRO A 123 13.33 -1.40 -17.38
CA PRO A 123 14.44 -0.85 -18.15
C PRO A 123 15.76 -0.91 -17.39
N SER A 124 16.82 -1.39 -18.06
CA SER A 124 18.09 -1.78 -17.41
C SER A 124 18.73 -0.68 -16.56
N GLU A 125 18.61 0.57 -17.00
CA GLU A 125 19.09 1.80 -16.37
C GLU A 125 18.36 2.13 -15.05
N HIS A 126 17.21 1.52 -14.78
CA HIS A 126 16.40 1.77 -13.60
C HIS A 126 16.34 0.59 -12.62
N ARG A 127 16.82 -0.59 -13.01
CA ARG A 127 16.73 -1.82 -12.18
C ARG A 127 17.28 -1.65 -10.78
N ALA A 128 18.46 -1.04 -10.64
CA ALA A 128 19.08 -0.82 -9.34
C ALA A 128 18.25 0.13 -8.45
N TYR A 129 17.58 1.13 -9.03
CA TYR A 129 16.68 1.99 -8.26
C TYR A 129 15.45 1.21 -7.79
N VAL A 130 14.78 0.49 -8.71
CA VAL A 130 13.55 -0.25 -8.40
C VAL A 130 13.80 -1.39 -7.40
N GLU A 131 14.96 -2.06 -7.48
CA GLU A 131 15.37 -3.05 -6.50
C GLU A 131 15.48 -2.44 -5.09
N ASN A 132 16.20 -1.32 -4.96
CA ASN A 132 16.34 -0.61 -3.68
C ASN A 132 15.01 -0.03 -3.17
N LEU A 133 14.14 0.45 -4.07
CA LEU A 133 12.79 0.92 -3.72
C LEU A 133 12.04 -0.15 -2.91
N PHE A 134 12.08 -1.42 -3.35
CA PHE A 134 11.42 -2.51 -2.64
C PHE A 134 12.16 -2.94 -1.38
N TRP A 135 13.49 -2.97 -1.37
CA TRP A 135 14.28 -3.42 -0.23
C TRP A 135 14.33 -2.41 0.93
N ASP A 136 14.34 -1.11 0.65
CA ASP A 136 14.26 -0.06 1.67
C ASP A 136 12.80 0.23 2.05
N GLY A 137 11.89 0.04 1.10
CA GLY A 137 10.46 0.29 1.29
C GLY A 137 9.77 -0.80 2.09
N LEU A 138 10.25 -2.05 2.01
CA LEU A 138 9.69 -3.23 2.68
C LEU A 138 10.78 -4.04 3.35
N ARG A 139 10.40 -4.78 4.40
CA ARG A 139 11.27 -5.83 4.95
C ARG A 139 11.25 -7.07 4.04
N VAL A 140 12.19 -7.12 3.09
CA VAL A 140 12.42 -8.28 2.22
C VAL A 140 13.31 -9.30 2.94
N GLU A 141 12.82 -10.53 3.10
CA GLU A 141 13.50 -11.58 3.88
C GLU A 141 14.41 -12.50 3.03
N SER A 142 14.24 -12.52 1.70
CA SER A 142 15.09 -13.27 0.77
C SER A 142 15.23 -12.53 -0.55
N THR A 143 16.44 -12.56 -1.11
CA THR A 143 16.78 -12.01 -2.44
C THR A 143 17.03 -13.12 -3.47
N GLU A 144 16.78 -14.38 -3.13
CA GLU A 144 16.93 -15.50 -4.06
C GLU A 144 15.88 -15.45 -5.17
N ARG A 145 16.29 -15.68 -6.43
CA ARG A 145 15.39 -15.65 -7.59
C ARG A 145 14.26 -16.68 -7.39
N PRO A 146 12.99 -16.33 -7.63
CA PRO A 146 11.87 -17.24 -7.43
C PRO A 146 11.94 -18.47 -8.34
N SER A 147 11.38 -19.59 -7.86
CA SER A 147 11.17 -20.78 -8.68
C SER A 147 10.09 -20.52 -9.73
N ALA A 148 10.06 -21.34 -10.79
CA ALA A 148 9.00 -21.28 -11.80
C ALA A 148 7.59 -21.42 -11.17
N GLU A 149 7.45 -22.24 -10.13
CA GLU A 149 6.19 -22.44 -9.41
C GLU A 149 5.70 -21.15 -8.72
N LEU A 150 6.62 -20.34 -8.18
CA LEU A 150 6.28 -19.05 -7.57
C LEU A 150 5.90 -17.99 -8.63
N PHE A 151 6.56 -18.00 -9.79
CA PHE A 151 6.13 -17.18 -10.93
C PHE A 151 4.72 -17.56 -11.39
N ASP A 152 4.43 -18.86 -11.51
CA ASP A 152 3.11 -19.36 -11.88
C ASP A 152 2.05 -18.99 -10.84
N LEU A 153 2.38 -19.09 -9.54
CA LEU A 153 1.50 -18.67 -8.46
C LEU A 153 1.14 -17.19 -8.60
N ARG A 154 2.12 -16.32 -8.84
CA ARG A 154 1.89 -14.88 -9.05
C ARG A 154 0.97 -14.62 -10.24
N ASN A 155 1.25 -15.25 -11.38
CA ASN A 155 0.43 -15.07 -12.58
C ASN A 155 -1.02 -15.52 -12.33
N LYS A 156 -1.19 -16.67 -11.68
CA LYS A 156 -2.49 -17.22 -11.32
C LYS A 156 -3.26 -16.30 -10.36
N MET A 157 -2.58 -15.68 -9.39
CA MET A 157 -3.20 -14.70 -8.50
C MET A 157 -3.66 -13.44 -9.25
N GLN A 158 -2.87 -12.94 -10.22
CA GLN A 158 -3.26 -11.78 -11.04
C GLN A 158 -4.48 -12.05 -11.91
N GLU A 159 -4.49 -13.20 -12.59
CA GLU A 159 -5.61 -13.64 -13.42
C GLU A 159 -6.88 -13.84 -12.57
N TRP A 160 -6.72 -14.45 -11.40
CA TRP A 160 -7.83 -14.67 -10.47
C TRP A 160 -8.40 -13.35 -9.94
N LEU A 161 -7.56 -12.42 -9.47
CA LEU A 161 -8.01 -11.09 -9.04
C LEU A 161 -8.85 -10.42 -10.15
N LYS A 162 -8.37 -10.45 -11.39
CA LYS A 162 -9.11 -9.92 -12.54
C LYS A 162 -10.46 -10.61 -12.75
N SER A 163 -10.51 -11.94 -12.63
CA SER A 163 -11.76 -12.71 -12.77
C SER A 163 -12.77 -12.42 -11.65
N GLU A 164 -12.30 -12.07 -10.46
CA GLU A 164 -13.12 -11.67 -9.30
C GLU A 164 -13.46 -10.17 -9.31
N GLY A 165 -13.20 -9.46 -10.41
CA GLY A 165 -13.57 -8.06 -10.57
C GLY A 165 -12.66 -7.06 -9.84
N PHE A 166 -11.51 -7.50 -9.34
CA PHE A 166 -10.49 -6.58 -8.87
C PHE A 166 -9.86 -5.82 -10.04
N GLN A 167 -9.50 -4.57 -9.77
CA GLN A 167 -8.94 -3.65 -10.75
C GLN A 167 -7.65 -3.03 -10.22
N LYS A 168 -6.78 -2.67 -11.17
CA LYS A 168 -5.62 -1.84 -10.88
C LYS A 168 -6.06 -0.54 -10.21
N LEU A 169 -5.30 -0.09 -9.20
CA LEU A 169 -5.51 1.21 -8.57
C LEU A 169 -5.42 2.35 -9.62
N PRO A 170 -6.44 3.22 -9.75
CA PRO A 170 -6.54 4.20 -10.82
C PRO A 170 -5.59 5.38 -10.58
N THR A 171 -4.34 5.18 -10.99
CA THR A 171 -3.22 6.12 -10.78
C THR A 171 -2.66 6.60 -12.12
N PRO A 172 -3.50 7.21 -13.00
CA PRO A 172 -3.11 7.57 -14.36
C PRO A 172 -1.97 8.60 -14.42
N ASP A 173 -1.79 9.38 -13.36
CA ASP A 173 -0.74 10.39 -13.25
C ASP A 173 0.64 9.80 -12.94
N VAL A 174 0.74 8.51 -12.62
CA VAL A 174 2.02 7.83 -12.38
C VAL A 174 2.60 7.38 -13.72
N THR A 175 3.58 8.14 -14.20
CA THR A 175 4.15 8.02 -15.55
C THR A 175 5.66 7.82 -15.55
N HIS A 176 6.24 7.37 -14.43
CA HIS A 176 7.66 7.01 -14.36
C HIS A 176 7.97 5.86 -15.34
N PRO A 177 9.00 5.94 -16.21
CA PRO A 177 9.31 4.90 -17.18
C PRO A 177 9.55 3.53 -16.54
N TRP A 178 10.23 3.48 -15.40
CA TRP A 178 10.45 2.23 -14.67
C TRP A 178 9.16 1.61 -14.12
N PHE A 179 8.09 2.38 -13.97
CA PHE A 179 6.77 1.92 -13.58
C PHE A 179 5.92 1.56 -14.80
N THR A 180 5.82 2.45 -15.80
CA THR A 180 4.95 2.28 -16.97
C THR A 180 5.45 1.24 -17.96
N ASP A 181 6.78 1.08 -18.05
CA ASP A 181 7.41 0.21 -19.05
C ASP A 181 7.79 -1.16 -18.45
N SER A 182 7.37 -1.43 -17.21
CA SER A 182 7.54 -2.71 -16.53
C SER A 182 6.20 -3.38 -16.25
N GLU A 183 6.24 -4.60 -15.72
CA GLU A 183 5.01 -5.33 -15.36
C GLU A 183 4.14 -4.64 -14.31
N MET A 184 4.70 -3.68 -13.55
CA MET A 184 3.97 -2.90 -12.55
C MET A 184 2.80 -2.15 -13.17
N ALA A 185 2.95 -1.65 -14.41
CA ALA A 185 1.89 -0.95 -15.12
C ALA A 185 0.64 -1.81 -15.34
N GLY A 186 0.80 -3.13 -15.47
CA GLY A 186 -0.26 -4.09 -15.72
C GLY A 186 -0.75 -4.83 -14.47
N ALA A 187 -0.16 -4.59 -13.30
CA ALA A 187 -0.55 -5.25 -12.06
C ALA A 187 -2.00 -4.92 -11.67
N ILE A 188 -2.77 -5.95 -11.32
CA ILE A 188 -4.13 -5.79 -10.81
C ILE A 188 -4.11 -5.38 -9.33
N ASP A 189 -3.14 -5.89 -8.56
CA ASP A 189 -2.88 -5.41 -7.20
C ASP A 189 -2.18 -4.05 -7.20
N ALA A 190 -2.39 -3.29 -6.14
CA ALA A 190 -1.87 -1.94 -5.96
C ALA A 190 -0.39 -1.96 -5.59
N MET A 191 0.45 -1.51 -6.53
CA MET A 191 1.87 -1.22 -6.30
C MET A 191 2.06 0.09 -5.53
N TYR A 192 3.30 0.41 -5.17
CA TYR A 192 3.70 1.73 -4.69
C TYR A 192 4.89 2.25 -5.49
N THR A 193 5.11 3.57 -5.47
CA THR A 193 6.29 4.21 -6.08
C THR A 193 7.16 4.94 -5.07
N PHE A 194 6.66 5.11 -3.84
CA PHE A 194 7.46 5.57 -2.71
C PHE A 194 6.89 4.96 -1.42
N SER A 195 7.78 4.42 -0.58
CA SER A 195 7.43 4.00 0.77
C SER A 195 7.93 5.05 1.75
N THR A 196 7.13 5.38 2.76
CA THR A 196 7.57 6.26 3.84
C THR A 196 8.63 5.60 4.72
N SER A 197 8.79 4.27 4.66
CA SER A 197 9.66 3.49 5.55
C SER A 197 9.39 3.74 7.05
N ASP A 198 8.19 4.22 7.38
CA ASP A 198 7.67 4.48 8.73
C ASP A 198 7.85 3.27 9.67
N TRP A 199 7.71 2.06 9.14
CA TRP A 199 7.90 0.79 9.84
C TRP A 199 9.27 0.68 10.54
N MET A 200 10.32 1.36 10.04
CA MET A 200 11.67 1.32 10.62
C MET A 200 11.76 2.05 11.98
N LEU A 201 10.86 3.00 12.24
CA LEU A 201 10.85 3.78 13.49
C LEU A 201 10.01 3.15 14.59
N THR A 202 9.32 2.05 14.28
CA THR A 202 8.47 1.33 15.24
C THR A 202 9.30 0.67 16.35
N PRO A 203 8.75 0.45 17.56
CA PRO A 203 9.54 -0.06 18.71
C PRO A 203 10.34 -1.34 18.42
N ARG A 204 9.81 -2.23 17.57
CA ARG A 204 10.47 -3.48 17.15
C ARG A 204 11.69 -3.25 16.24
N HIS A 205 11.68 -2.21 15.43
CA HIS A 205 12.65 -1.99 14.35
C HIS A 205 13.59 -0.81 14.61
N LYS A 206 13.21 0.10 15.51
CA LYS A 206 13.98 1.30 15.83
C LYS A 206 15.42 0.97 16.21
N GLY A 207 16.35 1.55 15.46
CA GLY A 207 17.79 1.37 15.66
C GLY A 207 18.42 0.17 14.92
N ASN A 208 17.62 -0.73 14.36
CA ASN A 208 18.10 -1.90 13.63
C ASN A 208 18.33 -1.64 12.13
N TRP A 209 17.84 -0.49 11.63
CA TRP A 209 17.87 -0.12 10.21
C TRP A 209 18.46 1.28 10.01
N HIS A 210 18.63 1.69 8.76
CA HIS A 210 19.37 2.91 8.41
C HIS A 210 18.59 4.19 8.74
N TYR A 211 17.25 4.19 8.67
CA TYR A 211 16.44 5.30 9.17
C TYR A 211 16.12 5.10 10.65
N LYS A 212 16.52 6.06 11.50
CA LYS A 212 16.46 5.94 12.97
C LYS A 212 15.60 7.01 13.63
N THR A 213 15.32 8.09 12.90
CA THR A 213 14.55 9.25 13.36
C THR A 213 13.56 9.70 12.30
N LEU A 214 12.55 10.47 12.72
CA LEU A 214 11.64 11.15 11.79
C LEU A 214 12.41 12.06 10.82
N GLY A 215 13.49 12.70 11.27
CA GLY A 215 14.35 13.52 10.42
C GLY A 215 15.04 12.72 9.31
N ASP A 216 15.37 11.45 9.55
CA ASP A 216 15.93 10.58 8.51
C ASP A 216 14.89 10.25 7.43
N LEU A 217 13.63 10.03 7.81
CA LEU A 217 12.53 9.80 6.87
C LEU A 217 12.17 11.06 6.07
N LYS A 218 12.18 12.24 6.71
CA LYS A 218 12.02 13.53 6.01
C LYS A 218 13.15 13.76 5.01
N LYS A 219 14.39 13.51 5.41
CA LYS A 219 15.54 13.57 4.50
C LYS A 219 15.42 12.58 3.34
N LYS A 220 14.84 11.40 3.55
CA LYS A 220 14.55 10.45 2.46
C LYS A 220 13.59 11.07 1.44
N ILE A 221 12.53 11.76 1.89
CA ILE A 221 11.60 12.50 1.02
C ILE A 221 12.38 13.53 0.18
N ASP A 222 13.23 14.34 0.82
CA ASP A 222 13.99 15.40 0.14
C ASP A 222 14.99 14.87 -0.90
N THR A 223 15.55 13.67 -0.65
CA THR A 223 16.69 13.14 -1.41
C THR A 223 16.31 12.07 -2.43
N ASP A 224 15.07 11.57 -2.43
CA ASP A 224 14.62 10.60 -3.43
C ASP A 224 14.50 11.26 -4.82
N ILE A 225 15.41 10.87 -5.72
CA ILE A 225 15.55 11.48 -7.04
C ILE A 225 14.31 11.36 -7.93
N TRP A 226 13.42 10.40 -7.67
CA TRP A 226 12.21 10.18 -8.45
C TRP A 226 11.01 10.87 -7.82
N LEU A 227 10.89 10.84 -6.49
CA LEU A 227 9.88 11.59 -5.74
C LEU A 227 9.94 13.09 -6.05
N GLN A 228 11.15 13.60 -6.24
CA GLN A 228 11.40 14.99 -6.59
C GLN A 228 11.12 15.32 -8.07
N LYS A 229 10.57 14.39 -8.88
CA LYS A 229 10.17 14.65 -10.26
C LYS A 229 8.71 15.09 -10.33
N GLU A 230 8.48 16.31 -10.80
CA GLU A 230 7.10 16.84 -10.94
C GLU A 230 6.33 16.30 -12.16
N ASN A 231 7.04 15.66 -13.11
CA ASN A 231 6.43 15.17 -14.35
C ASN A 231 5.71 13.82 -14.21
N SER A 232 5.68 13.24 -13.01
CA SER A 232 4.92 12.03 -12.67
C SER A 232 4.42 12.13 -11.23
N ALA A 233 3.24 11.60 -10.96
CA ALA A 233 2.76 11.42 -9.60
C ALA A 233 3.41 10.20 -8.93
N HIS A 234 3.14 10.05 -7.63
CA HIS A 234 3.61 8.94 -6.81
C HIS A 234 2.46 8.22 -6.09
N ILE A 235 2.67 6.96 -5.76
CA ILE A 235 1.81 6.18 -4.86
C ILE A 235 2.59 6.01 -3.56
N ILE A 236 2.14 6.69 -2.51
CA ILE A 236 2.80 6.74 -1.20
C ILE A 236 2.26 5.61 -0.33
N LEU A 237 3.14 4.73 0.13
CA LEU A 237 2.85 3.69 1.11
C LEU A 237 3.18 4.18 2.53
N ALA A 238 2.19 4.14 3.42
CA ALA A 238 2.30 4.40 4.86
C ALA A 238 1.39 3.45 5.66
N HIS A 239 1.47 3.49 6.98
CA HIS A 239 0.72 2.58 7.87
C HIS A 239 0.11 3.32 9.07
N ASP A 240 -0.94 2.75 9.68
CA ASP A 240 -1.59 3.28 10.89
C ASP A 240 -1.68 2.28 12.06
N ASP A 241 -1.04 1.11 11.97
CA ASP A 241 -1.34 -0.06 12.80
C ASP A 241 -0.56 -0.16 14.13
N ARG A 242 0.35 0.78 14.45
CA ARG A 242 1.32 0.63 15.55
C ARG A 242 1.30 1.80 16.53
N GLU A 243 1.73 1.56 17.76
CA GLU A 243 1.65 2.49 18.90
C GLU A 243 2.20 3.90 18.61
N ASP A 244 3.34 4.00 17.91
CA ASP A 244 3.96 5.28 17.50
C ASP A 244 3.61 5.69 16.05
N SER A 245 2.88 4.84 15.30
CA SER A 245 2.68 5.05 13.85
C SER A 245 1.85 6.28 13.53
N LEU A 246 0.86 6.63 14.37
CA LEU A 246 0.02 7.78 14.11
C LEU A 246 0.86 9.08 14.07
N GLU A 247 1.74 9.30 15.04
CA GLU A 247 2.59 10.50 15.09
C GLU A 247 3.55 10.54 13.90
N ILE A 248 4.16 9.40 13.57
CA ILE A 248 5.09 9.30 12.44
C ILE A 248 4.37 9.59 11.12
N THR A 249 3.27 8.88 10.84
CA THR A 249 2.52 8.97 9.59
C THR A 249 1.93 10.36 9.42
N THR A 250 1.31 10.93 10.45
CA THR A 250 0.77 12.30 10.38
C THR A 250 1.87 13.34 10.18
N SER A 251 3.00 13.21 10.88
CA SER A 251 4.13 14.13 10.70
C SER A 251 4.77 14.06 9.32
N LEU A 252 4.76 12.88 8.68
CA LEU A 252 5.25 12.72 7.31
C LEU A 252 4.25 13.29 6.30
N ILE A 253 2.95 13.11 6.50
CA ILE A 253 1.92 13.71 5.65
C ILE A 253 1.96 15.24 5.74
N ASP A 254 2.08 15.79 6.95
CA ASP A 254 2.29 17.24 7.13
C ASP A 254 3.54 17.72 6.39
N TYR A 255 4.63 16.95 6.46
CA TYR A 255 5.85 17.29 5.74
C TYR A 255 5.69 17.24 4.22
N PHE A 256 4.97 16.26 3.67
CA PHE A 256 4.62 16.25 2.25
C PHE A 256 3.85 17.53 1.84
N LEU A 257 2.89 17.94 2.65
CA LEU A 257 2.12 19.17 2.40
C LEU A 257 3.00 20.43 2.49
N GLU A 258 3.94 20.48 3.45
CA GLU A 258 4.92 21.56 3.58
C GLU A 258 5.87 21.65 2.39
N GLU A 259 6.22 20.51 1.78
CA GLU A 259 7.07 20.39 0.59
C GLU A 259 6.27 20.42 -0.74
N ASP A 260 5.10 21.06 -0.73
CA ASP A 260 4.31 21.38 -1.94
C ASP A 260 3.83 20.14 -2.73
N PHE A 261 3.50 19.05 -2.02
CA PHE A 261 2.79 17.90 -2.58
C PHE A 261 1.28 18.10 -2.56
N GLU A 262 0.65 17.88 -3.71
CA GLU A 262 -0.79 17.71 -3.85
C GLU A 262 -1.17 16.23 -3.76
N PHE A 263 -2.06 15.89 -2.83
CA PHE A 263 -2.65 14.56 -2.76
C PHE A 263 -3.90 14.45 -3.66
N LEU A 264 -3.84 13.53 -4.62
CA LEU A 264 -4.85 13.28 -5.63
C LEU A 264 -5.90 12.26 -5.13
N PRO A 265 -7.18 12.42 -5.52
CA PRO A 265 -8.23 11.47 -5.18
C PRO A 265 -8.05 10.12 -5.89
N ILE A 266 -8.45 9.05 -5.22
CA ILE A 266 -8.62 7.72 -5.82
C ILE A 266 -10.01 7.69 -6.46
N ALA A 267 -10.06 7.59 -7.79
CA ALA A 267 -11.28 7.64 -8.59
C ALA A 267 -12.12 6.35 -8.53
#